data_AF-A0AAV2QYI8-F1
#
_entry.id   AF-A0AAV2QYI8-F1
#
_cell.length_a   1.000
_cell.length_b   1.000
_cell.length_c   1.000
_cell.angle_alpha   90.00
_cell.angle_beta   90.00
_cell.angle_gamma   90.00
#
_symmetry.space_group_name_H-M   'P 1'
#
loop_
_entity.id
_entity.type
_entity.pdbx_description
1 polymer ?
#
loop_
_entity_poly.entity_id
_entity_poly.type
_entity_poly.pdbx_seq_one_letter_code
_entity_poly.pdbx_strand_id
1 'polypeptide(L)'
;TPPPPREDDLETAAPAIAEKALDLFNVILNAVRSSTRAGGHHVQNLQLMGSWLLMTGLQQLMVMLSSPCTASASQQQDKKDDKGRSPTKKETPRINLTKVQQGFGVVCVALASQGVTLMTGLLEDVKVEGWTPGRSPEPAHLDPLATYTATERLARLFSALPLNQLLFYLATISYRKACSLKRSHRALGEGDTFSISDSTTYYEDDFSEGSLGEEDDDSVIIGPWFEEPCSTPGEGGAPDDSATGTGVVTQHQQHTNSSSSPDDSQAKPLHRHNSNVTSIVPEKGEPHGFISLASHIFLLMNSYLVESECAYVQQYVRGGLAETHMVVLAAIIRDLDRETQRSDSGTLTSYLGPVLGSLYDEFSYALYRYSHNVIASGLLSETLQNTLLAQLGVSPWVPDSDWPLQVLPRTLTILAQILLLRQRRDKDELKCDSDTACVLIWQRVISTLTKSINNPPAPDVETEDLNVEHGQLLLFLFHSLQLMQKKSVLLSVASAVVSVAPCINKPMKDIQLLYLSRLLLIFDYLMKNLYEAPQLLIEQVQWNLFKAISWQYDPGNAMKDSSTSQGKMFHVWRVLEDNYRKNFTQDDQALQPR
;
A
#
# COMPACT_ATOMS: atom_id res chain seq x y z
N THR A 1 30.78 5.41 -40.52
CA THR A 1 29.66 5.18 -39.59
C THR A 1 29.49 6.42 -38.75
N PRO A 2 28.27 6.92 -38.52
CA PRO A 2 28.05 7.90 -37.45
C PRO A 2 28.46 7.27 -36.10
N PRO A 3 28.89 8.06 -35.11
CA PRO A 3 29.07 7.54 -33.76
C PRO A 3 27.74 6.97 -33.24
N PRO A 4 27.76 5.97 -32.34
CA PRO A 4 26.55 5.62 -31.61
C PRO A 4 26.02 6.86 -30.87
N PRO A 5 24.69 7.06 -30.80
CA PRO A 5 24.13 8.13 -29.97
C PRO A 5 24.59 7.95 -28.52
N ARG A 6 24.78 9.05 -27.79
CA ARG A 6 25.15 8.97 -26.37
C ARG A 6 23.96 8.39 -25.60
N GLU A 7 24.23 7.69 -24.51
CA GLU A 7 23.15 7.09 -23.70
C GLU A 7 22.20 8.18 -23.18
N ASP A 8 22.71 9.37 -22.86
CA ASP A 8 21.94 10.57 -22.53
C ASP A 8 20.94 11.00 -23.63
N ASP A 9 21.33 10.88 -24.91
CA ASP A 9 20.47 11.21 -26.05
C ASP A 9 19.30 10.21 -26.15
N LEU A 10 19.57 8.94 -25.83
CA LEU A 10 18.57 7.86 -25.84
C LEU A 10 17.60 7.97 -24.66
N GLU A 11 18.08 8.26 -23.44
CA GLU A 11 17.23 8.52 -22.28
C GLU A 11 16.32 9.74 -22.49
N THR A 12 16.82 10.77 -23.17
CA THR A 12 16.06 11.98 -23.50
C THR A 12 15.02 11.73 -24.59
N ALA A 13 15.34 10.89 -25.58
CA ALA A 13 14.41 10.55 -26.67
C ALA A 13 13.33 9.51 -26.28
N ALA A 14 13.61 8.61 -25.34
CA ALA A 14 12.72 7.50 -24.99
C ALA A 14 11.29 7.91 -24.57
N PRO A 15 11.06 8.96 -23.75
CA PRO A 15 9.72 9.48 -23.46
C PRO A 15 8.93 9.87 -24.72
N ALA A 16 9.54 10.65 -25.61
CA ALA A 16 8.88 11.12 -26.84
C ALA A 16 8.57 9.97 -27.81
N ILE A 17 9.47 8.99 -27.93
CA ILE A 17 9.25 7.78 -28.75
C ILE A 17 8.09 6.95 -28.17
N ALA A 18 8.06 6.74 -26.86
CA ALA A 18 7.00 6.00 -26.19
C ALA A 18 5.63 6.69 -26.35
N GLU A 19 5.57 8.02 -26.14
CA GLU A 19 4.36 8.81 -26.34
C GLU A 19 3.83 8.65 -27.78
N LYS A 20 4.68 8.86 -28.79
CA LYS A 20 4.26 8.78 -30.20
C LYS A 20 3.87 7.37 -30.64
N ALA A 21 4.49 6.33 -30.07
CA ALA A 21 4.09 4.95 -30.30
C ALA A 21 2.69 4.64 -29.71
N LEU A 22 2.42 5.13 -28.49
CA LEU A 22 1.13 4.98 -27.82
C LEU A 22 0.03 5.80 -28.50
N ASP A 23 0.33 7.05 -28.91
CA ASP A 23 -0.54 7.87 -29.76
C ASP A 23 -0.95 7.13 -31.03
N LEU A 24 0.04 6.63 -31.79
CA LEU A 24 -0.19 5.93 -33.05
C LEU A 24 -1.04 4.68 -32.86
N PHE A 25 -0.75 3.88 -31.82
CA PHE A 25 -1.55 2.71 -31.48
C PHE A 25 -3.00 3.10 -31.13
N ASN A 26 -3.21 4.15 -30.34
CA ASN A 26 -4.53 4.64 -29.97
C ASN A 26 -5.31 5.20 -31.18
N VAL A 27 -4.64 5.88 -32.12
CA VAL A 27 -5.24 6.33 -33.38
C VAL A 27 -5.70 5.13 -34.24
N ILE A 28 -4.85 4.13 -34.42
CA ILE A 28 -5.19 2.90 -35.16
C ILE A 28 -6.35 2.16 -34.47
N LEU A 29 -6.28 1.97 -33.15
CA LEU A 29 -7.32 1.29 -32.38
C LEU A 29 -8.68 2.00 -32.50
N ASN A 30 -8.70 3.35 -32.44
CA ASN A 30 -9.93 4.13 -32.61
C ASN A 30 -10.44 4.13 -34.06
N ALA A 31 -9.55 4.07 -35.07
CA ALA A 31 -9.94 3.92 -36.47
C ALA A 31 -10.58 2.54 -36.74
N VAL A 32 -10.05 1.47 -36.14
CA VAL A 32 -10.65 0.13 -36.22
C VAL A 32 -11.97 0.08 -35.45
N ARG A 33 -12.04 0.68 -34.24
CA ARG A 33 -13.25 0.77 -33.41
C ARG A 33 -14.41 1.54 -34.06
N SER A 34 -14.11 2.59 -34.81
CA SER A 34 -15.11 3.38 -35.54
C SER A 34 -15.47 2.81 -36.92
N SER A 35 -14.78 1.75 -37.37
CA SER A 35 -15.04 1.10 -38.65
C SER A 35 -16.28 0.20 -38.59
N THR A 36 -17.26 0.47 -39.45
CA THR A 36 -18.44 -0.40 -39.63
C THR A 36 -18.11 -1.79 -40.20
N ARG A 37 -16.89 -1.98 -40.73
CA ARG A 37 -16.40 -3.26 -41.28
C ARG A 37 -15.43 -4.00 -40.37
N ALA A 38 -14.73 -3.28 -39.50
CA ALA A 38 -13.66 -3.83 -38.66
C ALA A 38 -13.94 -3.68 -37.14
N GLY A 39 -15.13 -3.23 -36.75
CA GLY A 39 -15.59 -3.22 -35.37
C GLY A 39 -15.74 -4.62 -34.76
N GLY A 40 -16.07 -4.69 -33.47
CA GLY A 40 -16.26 -5.95 -32.75
C GLY A 40 -14.95 -6.72 -32.56
N HIS A 41 -14.93 -7.99 -32.97
CA HIS A 41 -13.83 -8.91 -32.66
C HIS A 41 -12.44 -8.44 -33.09
N HIS A 42 -12.29 -7.71 -34.20
CA HIS A 42 -10.97 -7.24 -34.63
C HIS A 42 -10.42 -6.13 -33.71
N VAL A 43 -11.29 -5.30 -33.13
CA VAL A 43 -10.93 -4.32 -32.09
C VAL A 43 -10.43 -5.05 -30.84
N GLN A 44 -11.18 -6.06 -30.40
CA GLN A 44 -10.86 -6.87 -29.23
C GLN A 44 -9.55 -7.67 -29.43
N ASN A 45 -9.29 -8.17 -30.64
CA ASN A 45 -8.03 -8.81 -31.01
C ASN A 45 -6.86 -7.81 -30.97
N LEU A 46 -7.06 -6.58 -31.47
CA LEU A 46 -6.03 -5.54 -31.41
C LEU A 46 -5.76 -5.08 -29.96
N GLN A 47 -6.79 -5.02 -29.12
CA GLN A 47 -6.64 -4.80 -27.67
C GLN A 47 -5.85 -5.95 -27.01
N LEU A 48 -6.13 -7.21 -27.36
CA LEU A 48 -5.34 -8.37 -26.92
C LEU A 48 -3.88 -8.24 -27.33
N MET A 49 -3.60 -7.94 -28.61
CA MET A 49 -2.23 -7.83 -29.11
C MET A 49 -1.47 -6.70 -28.41
N GLY A 50 -2.10 -5.53 -28.22
CA GLY A 50 -1.50 -4.40 -27.49
C GLY A 50 -1.26 -4.70 -26.01
N SER A 51 -2.26 -5.24 -25.31
CA SER A 51 -2.12 -5.64 -23.89
C SER A 51 -1.06 -6.72 -23.71
N TRP A 52 -1.09 -7.77 -24.54
CA TRP A 52 -0.10 -8.85 -24.52
C TRP A 52 1.32 -8.32 -24.76
N LEU A 53 1.53 -7.46 -25.77
CA LEU A 53 2.84 -6.86 -26.07
C LEU A 53 3.36 -6.01 -24.90
N LEU A 54 2.53 -5.11 -24.36
CA LEU A 54 2.92 -4.23 -23.26
C LEU A 54 3.22 -5.02 -21.97
N MET A 55 2.33 -5.94 -21.59
CA MET A 55 2.48 -6.68 -20.34
C MET A 55 3.61 -7.73 -20.41
N THR A 56 3.84 -8.37 -21.57
CA THR A 56 5.02 -9.24 -21.75
C THR A 56 6.33 -8.46 -21.84
N GLY A 57 6.34 -7.30 -22.49
CA GLY A 57 7.48 -6.39 -22.50
C GLY A 57 7.85 -5.91 -21.09
N LEU A 58 6.87 -5.47 -20.29
CA LEU A 58 7.08 -5.07 -18.90
C LEU A 58 7.58 -6.23 -18.03
N GLN A 59 7.02 -7.43 -18.17
CA GLN A 59 7.49 -8.62 -17.45
C GLN A 59 8.96 -8.97 -17.79
N GLN A 60 9.35 -8.87 -19.07
CA GLN A 60 10.74 -9.10 -19.49
C GLN A 60 11.67 -8.00 -18.97
N LEU A 61 11.23 -6.73 -19.00
CA LEU A 61 11.98 -5.60 -18.44
C LEU A 61 12.23 -5.79 -16.94
N MET A 62 11.24 -6.22 -16.16
CA MET A 62 11.42 -6.51 -14.73
C MET A 62 12.45 -7.62 -14.47
N VAL A 63 12.44 -8.68 -15.29
CA VAL A 63 13.44 -9.77 -15.17
C VAL A 63 14.84 -9.27 -15.55
N MET A 64 14.95 -8.44 -16.59
CA MET A 64 16.22 -7.84 -17.02
C MET A 64 16.81 -6.91 -15.95
N LEU A 65 16.02 -5.95 -15.45
CA LEU A 65 16.44 -5.00 -14.40
C LEU A 65 16.77 -5.69 -13.06
N SER A 66 16.23 -6.88 -12.81
CA SER A 66 16.57 -7.68 -11.63
C SER A 66 17.92 -8.40 -11.75
N SER A 67 18.44 -8.62 -12.95
CA SER A 67 19.61 -9.47 -13.18
C SER A 67 20.92 -8.70 -12.95
N PRO A 68 21.87 -9.21 -12.14
CA PRO A 68 23.17 -8.59 -11.94
C PRO A 68 24.14 -8.90 -13.11
N CYS A 69 23.83 -8.50 -14.35
CA CYS A 69 24.76 -8.60 -15.48
C CYS A 69 24.33 -7.77 -16.71
N THR A 70 24.91 -6.58 -16.92
CA THR A 70 25.33 -6.04 -18.24
C THR A 70 26.23 -4.81 -18.06
N ALA A 71 27.45 -5.01 -17.56
CA ALA A 71 28.49 -3.97 -17.53
C ALA A 71 29.90 -4.54 -17.77
N SER A 72 30.02 -5.59 -18.60
CA SER A 72 31.29 -6.19 -19.06
C SER A 72 31.08 -7.36 -20.04
N ALA A 73 30.31 -7.15 -21.12
CA ALA A 73 30.16 -8.15 -22.18
C ALA A 73 31.39 -8.20 -23.12
N SER A 74 32.58 -8.39 -22.56
CA SER A 74 33.83 -8.47 -23.31
C SER A 74 34.87 -9.38 -22.66
N GLN A 75 34.55 -10.67 -22.49
CA GLN A 75 35.53 -11.76 -22.60
C GLN A 75 34.84 -13.10 -22.86
N GLN A 76 35.34 -13.83 -23.84
CA GLN A 76 34.93 -15.20 -24.15
C GLN A 76 35.73 -16.20 -23.31
N GLN A 77 35.11 -17.35 -23.02
CA GLN A 77 35.74 -18.58 -22.50
C GLN A 77 36.35 -18.45 -21.08
N ASP A 78 36.16 -19.44 -20.19
CA ASP A 78 36.30 -20.85 -20.49
C ASP A 78 35.35 -21.80 -19.72
N LYS A 79 35.27 -23.04 -20.19
CA LYS A 79 34.45 -24.10 -19.57
C LYS A 79 35.15 -24.74 -18.38
N LYS A 80 34.38 -25.06 -17.33
CA LYS A 80 34.62 -26.30 -16.56
C LYS A 80 33.32 -26.88 -16.03
N ASP A 81 33.14 -28.18 -16.24
CA ASP A 81 31.95 -28.92 -15.83
C ASP A 81 31.82 -29.02 -14.30
N ASP A 82 30.59 -28.97 -13.80
CA ASP A 82 30.22 -29.74 -12.61
C ASP A 82 28.88 -30.47 -12.82
N LYS A 83 28.79 -31.68 -12.27
CA LYS A 83 27.71 -32.64 -12.52
C LYS A 83 26.79 -32.75 -11.31
N GLY A 84 25.53 -32.33 -11.48
CA GLY A 84 24.42 -32.89 -10.70
C GLY A 84 23.45 -31.88 -10.10
N ARG A 85 22.44 -31.47 -10.88
CA ARG A 85 21.15 -31.03 -10.33
C ARG A 85 20.01 -31.59 -11.18
N SER A 86 19.04 -32.24 -10.52
CA SER A 86 17.90 -32.89 -11.19
C SER A 86 16.95 -31.85 -11.82
N PRO A 87 16.47 -32.05 -13.07
CA PRO A 87 15.80 -31.00 -13.84
C PRO A 87 14.27 -30.99 -13.66
N THR A 88 13.75 -30.84 -12.43
CA THR A 88 12.30 -30.74 -12.18
C THR A 88 11.90 -29.69 -11.13
N LYS A 89 12.26 -28.43 -11.38
CA LYS A 89 11.48 -27.27 -10.91
C LYS A 89 11.72 -26.10 -11.86
N LYS A 90 10.68 -25.60 -12.52
CA LYS A 90 10.74 -24.29 -13.20
C LYS A 90 10.72 -23.22 -12.11
N GLU A 91 11.87 -22.98 -11.49
CA GLU A 91 12.05 -21.85 -10.58
C GLU A 91 11.86 -20.58 -11.40
N THR A 92 10.76 -19.86 -11.16
CA THR A 92 10.55 -18.51 -11.69
C THR A 92 11.71 -17.63 -11.20
N PRO A 93 12.37 -16.85 -12.06
CA PRO A 93 13.48 -16.00 -11.65
C PRO A 93 13.02 -15.06 -10.53
N ARG A 94 13.72 -15.07 -9.38
CA ARG A 94 13.40 -14.21 -8.24
C ARG A 94 13.68 -12.75 -8.65
N ILE A 95 12.62 -11.93 -8.71
CA ILE A 95 12.72 -10.52 -9.11
C ILE A 95 13.06 -9.66 -7.88
N ASN A 96 14.19 -8.95 -7.94
CA ASN A 96 14.61 -7.98 -6.94
C ASN A 96 13.94 -6.62 -7.20
N LEU A 97 12.86 -6.33 -6.47
CA LEU A 97 12.05 -5.14 -6.65
C LEU A 97 12.81 -3.82 -6.42
N THR A 98 13.83 -3.81 -5.55
CA THR A 98 14.64 -2.60 -5.29
C THR A 98 15.47 -2.23 -6.53
N LYS A 99 16.07 -3.20 -7.22
CA LYS A 99 16.77 -2.95 -8.50
C LYS A 99 15.80 -2.52 -9.61
N VAL A 100 14.65 -3.19 -9.73
CA VAL A 100 13.63 -2.81 -10.72
C VAL A 100 13.12 -1.38 -10.47
N GLN A 101 12.92 -0.97 -9.22
CA GLN A 101 12.49 0.38 -8.86
C GLN A 101 13.49 1.47 -9.25
N GLN A 102 14.79 1.18 -9.34
CA GLN A 102 15.79 2.13 -9.84
C GLN A 102 15.53 2.44 -11.32
N GLY A 103 15.41 1.41 -12.16
CA GLY A 103 15.11 1.52 -13.60
C GLY A 103 13.65 1.84 -13.97
N PHE A 104 12.71 1.80 -13.02
CA PHE A 104 11.30 2.08 -13.28
C PHE A 104 11.01 3.59 -13.36
N GLY A 105 11.01 4.13 -14.58
CA GLY A 105 10.76 5.54 -14.90
C GLY A 105 9.39 5.83 -15.53
N VAL A 106 9.15 7.09 -15.93
CA VAL A 106 7.87 7.57 -16.47
C VAL A 106 7.40 6.84 -17.75
N VAL A 107 8.33 6.35 -18.58
CA VAL A 107 8.03 5.50 -19.73
C VAL A 107 7.40 4.18 -19.28
N CYS A 108 7.91 3.56 -18.22
CA CYS A 108 7.34 2.33 -17.68
C CYS A 108 5.93 2.57 -17.14
N VAL A 109 5.68 3.74 -16.52
CA VAL A 109 4.34 4.14 -16.07
C VAL A 109 3.38 4.28 -17.26
N ALA A 110 3.77 5.00 -18.32
CA ALA A 110 2.94 5.19 -19.52
C ALA A 110 2.57 3.85 -20.19
N LEU A 111 3.56 2.97 -20.38
CA LEU A 111 3.37 1.63 -20.95
C LEU A 111 2.48 0.75 -20.06
N ALA A 112 2.66 0.80 -18.73
CA ALA A 112 1.86 0.04 -17.79
C ALA A 112 0.42 0.56 -17.70
N SER A 113 0.21 1.88 -17.65
CA SER A 113 -1.13 2.50 -17.67
C SER A 113 -1.90 2.13 -18.94
N GLN A 114 -1.27 2.16 -20.12
CA GLN A 114 -1.91 1.69 -21.35
C GLN A 114 -2.16 0.17 -21.30
N GLY A 115 -1.19 -0.64 -20.84
CA GLY A 115 -1.33 -2.09 -20.75
C GLY A 115 -2.48 -2.54 -19.84
N VAL A 116 -2.61 -1.88 -18.69
CA VAL A 116 -3.73 -1.98 -17.74
C VAL A 116 -5.03 -1.56 -18.41
N THR A 117 -5.09 -0.40 -19.06
CA THR A 117 -6.30 0.09 -19.75
C THR A 117 -6.80 -0.86 -20.85
N LEU A 118 -5.90 -1.42 -21.66
CA LEU A 118 -6.26 -2.41 -22.69
C LEU A 118 -6.72 -3.72 -22.07
N MET A 119 -6.12 -4.14 -20.96
CA MET A 119 -6.53 -5.33 -20.20
C MET A 119 -7.89 -5.15 -19.53
N THR A 120 -8.22 -3.96 -19.02
CA THR A 120 -9.56 -3.62 -18.50
C THR A 120 -10.62 -3.92 -19.55
N GLY A 121 -10.44 -3.43 -20.79
CA GLY A 121 -11.39 -3.69 -21.88
C GLY A 121 -11.58 -5.18 -22.20
N LEU A 122 -10.50 -5.97 -22.19
CA LEU A 122 -10.59 -7.42 -22.39
C LEU A 122 -11.34 -8.14 -21.26
N LEU A 123 -11.20 -7.65 -20.03
CA LEU A 123 -11.90 -8.18 -18.86
C LEU A 123 -13.37 -7.74 -18.80
N GLU A 124 -13.68 -6.53 -19.29
CA GLU A 124 -15.05 -6.05 -19.51
C GLU A 124 -15.77 -6.91 -20.55
N ASP A 125 -15.13 -7.23 -21.67
CA ASP A 125 -15.65 -8.16 -22.67
C ASP A 125 -16.00 -9.53 -22.04
N VAL A 126 -15.10 -10.09 -21.21
CA VAL A 126 -15.34 -11.36 -20.50
C VAL A 126 -16.49 -11.25 -19.48
N LYS A 127 -16.65 -10.11 -18.82
CA LYS A 127 -17.75 -9.86 -17.88
C LYS A 127 -19.11 -9.80 -18.59
N VAL A 128 -19.14 -9.30 -19.83
CA VAL A 128 -20.37 -9.23 -20.66
C VAL A 128 -20.68 -10.57 -21.34
N GLU A 129 -19.67 -11.27 -21.86
CA GLU A 129 -19.87 -12.57 -22.53
C GLU A 129 -20.23 -13.70 -21.54
N GLY A 130 -19.73 -13.60 -20.31
CA GLY A 130 -19.85 -14.65 -19.30
C GLY A 130 -18.98 -15.87 -19.62
N TRP A 131 -19.15 -16.94 -18.84
CA TRP A 131 -18.45 -18.21 -19.08
C TRP A 131 -19.42 -19.39 -19.09
N THR A 132 -19.39 -20.17 -20.17
CA THR A 132 -20.14 -21.42 -20.28
C THR A 132 -19.28 -22.59 -19.78
N PRO A 133 -19.67 -23.29 -18.70
CA PRO A 133 -18.91 -24.44 -18.22
C PRO A 133 -18.94 -25.60 -19.22
N GLY A 134 -17.77 -26.13 -19.59
CA GLY A 134 -17.68 -27.34 -20.43
C GLY A 134 -16.29 -27.69 -20.94
N ARG A 135 -15.43 -26.71 -21.22
CA ARG A 135 -14.05 -26.93 -21.69
C ARG A 135 -13.13 -25.80 -21.19
N SER A 136 -11.85 -26.11 -20.93
CA SER A 136 -10.83 -25.08 -20.71
C SER A 136 -10.64 -24.25 -21.99
N PRO A 137 -10.71 -22.91 -21.93
CA PRO A 137 -10.59 -22.07 -23.12
C PRO A 137 -9.22 -22.24 -23.79
N GLU A 138 -9.21 -22.26 -25.13
CA GLU A 138 -7.99 -22.41 -25.91
C GLU A 138 -7.33 -21.03 -26.12
N PRO A 139 -6.02 -20.84 -25.85
CA PRO A 139 -5.37 -19.55 -26.00
C PRO A 139 -5.42 -19.00 -27.45
N ALA A 140 -6.23 -17.97 -27.69
CA ALA A 140 -6.38 -17.30 -28.99
C ALA A 140 -5.03 -16.98 -29.65
N HIS A 141 -4.90 -17.11 -30.97
CA HIS A 141 -3.68 -16.67 -31.67
C HIS A 141 -3.65 -15.15 -31.83
N LEU A 142 -2.44 -14.58 -31.98
CA LEU A 142 -2.23 -13.15 -32.22
C LEU A 142 -2.51 -12.79 -33.69
N ASP A 143 -3.74 -13.08 -34.13
CA ASP A 143 -4.26 -12.75 -35.46
C ASP A 143 -5.36 -11.69 -35.32
N PRO A 144 -5.21 -10.47 -35.89
CA PRO A 144 -6.23 -9.44 -35.81
C PRO A 144 -7.52 -9.80 -36.56
N LEU A 145 -7.47 -10.66 -37.58
CA LEU A 145 -8.61 -10.96 -38.46
C LEU A 145 -9.42 -12.19 -38.04
N ALA A 146 -8.91 -13.02 -37.14
CA ALA A 146 -9.61 -14.20 -36.65
C ALA A 146 -10.78 -13.86 -35.70
N THR A 147 -11.69 -14.82 -35.51
CA THR A 147 -12.79 -14.70 -34.53
C THR A 147 -12.48 -15.54 -33.30
N TYR A 148 -12.48 -14.89 -32.13
CA TYR A 148 -12.28 -15.52 -30.82
C TYR A 148 -13.37 -15.05 -29.84
N THR A 149 -13.63 -15.86 -28.83
CA THR A 149 -14.36 -15.45 -27.62
C THR A 149 -13.48 -14.55 -26.74
N ALA A 150 -14.08 -13.73 -25.88
CA ALA A 150 -13.35 -12.94 -24.90
C ALA A 150 -12.55 -13.84 -23.93
N THR A 151 -13.08 -15.02 -23.60
CA THR A 151 -12.39 -15.98 -22.71
C THR A 151 -11.15 -16.62 -23.36
N GLU A 152 -11.17 -16.92 -24.66
CA GLU A 152 -9.99 -17.37 -25.42
C GLU A 152 -8.91 -16.27 -25.53
N ARG A 153 -9.32 -15.00 -25.70
CA ARG A 153 -8.39 -13.86 -25.65
C ARG A 153 -7.75 -13.74 -24.28
N LEU A 154 -8.53 -13.81 -23.21
CA LEU A 154 -8.01 -13.75 -21.85
C LEU A 154 -7.10 -14.95 -21.52
N ALA A 155 -7.43 -16.14 -22.04
CA ALA A 155 -6.58 -17.33 -21.91
C ALA A 155 -5.20 -17.16 -22.59
N ARG A 156 -5.09 -16.42 -23.70
CA ARG A 156 -3.78 -16.02 -24.26
C ARG A 156 -2.98 -15.13 -23.30
N LEU A 157 -3.62 -14.20 -22.60
CA LEU A 157 -2.91 -13.35 -21.64
C LEU A 157 -2.46 -14.14 -20.40
N PHE A 158 -3.36 -14.94 -19.82
CA PHE A 158 -3.12 -15.76 -18.63
C PHE A 158 -2.09 -16.88 -18.86
N SER A 159 -2.02 -17.45 -20.07
CA SER A 159 -1.02 -18.47 -20.42
C SER A 159 0.37 -17.89 -20.73
N ALA A 160 0.45 -16.61 -21.10
CA ALA A 160 1.72 -15.93 -21.40
C ALA A 160 2.39 -15.31 -20.18
N LEU A 161 1.64 -15.04 -19.10
CA LEU A 161 2.07 -14.20 -17.98
C LEU A 161 1.66 -14.79 -16.62
N PRO A 162 2.52 -14.70 -15.59
CA PRO A 162 2.10 -14.81 -14.19
C PRO A 162 1.42 -13.50 -13.78
N LEU A 163 0.23 -13.23 -14.31
CA LEU A 163 -0.40 -11.91 -14.29
C LEU A 163 -0.58 -11.35 -12.87
N ASN A 164 -1.02 -12.18 -11.92
CA ASN A 164 -1.15 -11.76 -10.52
C ASN A 164 0.18 -11.21 -9.99
N GLN A 165 1.29 -11.93 -10.24
CA GLN A 165 2.62 -11.58 -9.76
C GLN A 165 3.14 -10.29 -10.42
N LEU A 166 2.90 -10.12 -11.72
CA LEU A 166 3.23 -8.90 -12.47
C LEU A 166 2.45 -7.69 -11.95
N LEU A 167 1.14 -7.82 -11.70
CA LEU A 167 0.30 -6.74 -11.19
C LEU A 167 0.70 -6.33 -9.78
N PHE A 168 0.95 -7.29 -8.88
CA PHE A 168 1.50 -7.01 -7.55
C PHE A 168 2.82 -6.24 -7.67
N TYR A 169 3.78 -6.70 -8.48
CA TYR A 169 5.06 -6.01 -8.64
C TYR A 169 4.93 -4.61 -9.24
N LEU A 170 4.11 -4.41 -10.28
CA LEU A 170 3.86 -3.10 -10.87
C LEU A 170 3.23 -2.14 -9.86
N ALA A 171 2.22 -2.57 -9.09
CA ALA A 171 1.59 -1.76 -8.06
C ALA A 171 2.57 -1.38 -6.94
N THR A 172 3.36 -2.34 -6.45
CA THR A 172 4.37 -2.11 -5.40
C THR A 172 5.46 -1.15 -5.84
N ILE A 173 6.03 -1.35 -7.03
CA ILE A 173 7.11 -0.50 -7.53
C ILE A 173 6.60 0.92 -7.78
N SER A 174 5.40 1.05 -8.36
CA SER A 174 4.77 2.36 -8.60
C SER A 174 4.48 3.08 -7.29
N TYR A 175 3.87 2.41 -6.31
CA TYR A 175 3.65 2.96 -4.97
C TYR A 175 4.97 3.38 -4.28
N ARG A 176 5.98 2.50 -4.22
CA ARG A 176 7.29 2.84 -3.60
C ARG A 176 7.98 4.01 -4.32
N LYS A 177 7.89 4.11 -5.65
CA LYS A 177 8.47 5.22 -6.41
C LYS A 177 7.73 6.53 -6.12
N ALA A 178 6.39 6.50 -5.99
CA ALA A 178 5.60 7.65 -5.57
C ALA A 178 5.98 8.12 -4.15
N CYS A 179 6.14 7.20 -3.19
CA CYS A 179 6.57 7.53 -1.83
C CYS A 179 8.01 8.08 -1.79
N SER A 180 8.91 7.53 -2.61
CA SER A 180 10.29 8.03 -2.77
C SER A 180 10.32 9.45 -3.30
N LEU A 181 9.63 9.74 -4.41
CA LEU A 181 9.57 11.07 -5.00
C LEU A 181 8.94 12.08 -4.03
N LYS A 182 7.85 11.70 -3.35
CA LYS A 182 7.22 12.51 -2.30
C LYS A 182 8.21 12.91 -1.18
N ARG A 183 9.09 12.00 -0.74
CA ARG A 183 10.13 12.31 0.26
C ARG A 183 11.18 13.29 -0.30
N SER A 184 11.63 13.09 -1.54
CA SER A 184 12.56 14.03 -2.20
C SER A 184 11.98 15.44 -2.36
N HIS A 185 10.69 15.57 -2.71
CA HIS A 185 10.01 16.87 -2.80
C HIS A 185 9.87 17.57 -1.44
N ARG A 186 9.68 16.82 -0.33
CA ARG A 186 9.69 17.40 1.03
C ARG A 186 11.04 17.97 1.42
N ALA A 187 12.12 17.21 1.17
CA ALA A 187 13.48 17.64 1.49
C ALA A 187 13.89 18.93 0.77
N LEU A 188 13.36 19.19 -0.44
CA LEU A 188 13.54 20.46 -1.14
C LEU A 188 12.67 21.61 -0.58
N GLY A 189 11.51 21.31 0.00
CA GLY A 189 10.55 22.31 0.48
C GLY A 189 10.85 22.86 1.88
N GLU A 190 11.51 22.08 2.74
CA GLU A 190 11.91 22.48 4.10
C GLU A 190 13.37 23.04 4.15
N GLY A 191 14.02 23.14 2.99
CA GLY A 191 15.47 23.35 2.85
C GLY A 191 15.98 24.80 2.77
N ASP A 192 15.29 25.79 3.37
CA ASP A 192 15.74 27.21 3.33
C ASP A 192 15.90 27.87 4.72
N THR A 193 15.89 27.08 5.81
CA THR A 193 16.14 27.58 7.19
C THR A 193 17.22 26.83 7.97
N PHE A 194 17.99 25.94 7.34
CA PHE A 194 19.21 25.39 7.94
C PHE A 194 20.44 25.85 7.17
N SER A 195 21.01 26.96 7.64
CA SER A 195 22.37 27.38 7.29
C SER A 195 23.36 26.28 7.67
N ILE A 196 23.82 25.52 6.68
CA ILE A 196 24.94 24.58 6.84
C ILE A 196 26.18 25.42 7.16
N SER A 197 26.50 25.52 8.45
CA SER A 197 27.76 26.07 8.92
C SER A 197 28.81 24.98 8.80
N ASP A 198 29.74 25.12 7.86
CA ASP A 198 30.94 24.29 7.78
C ASP A 198 31.65 24.26 9.14
N SER A 199 31.75 23.08 9.74
CA SER A 199 32.66 22.79 10.86
C SER A 199 32.88 21.28 10.96
N THR A 200 33.73 20.78 10.08
CA THR A 200 34.33 19.45 10.16
C THR A 200 35.12 19.31 11.47
N THR A 201 34.59 18.56 12.43
CA THR A 201 35.36 18.11 13.60
C THR A 201 35.60 16.61 13.46
N TYR A 202 36.82 16.28 13.04
CA TYR A 202 37.33 14.93 12.90
C TYR A 202 37.64 14.35 14.30
N TYR A 203 36.96 13.27 14.67
CA TYR A 203 37.32 12.43 15.80
C TYR A 203 37.48 10.99 15.31
N GLU A 204 38.72 10.57 15.13
CA GLU A 204 39.06 9.16 15.32
C GLU A 204 39.11 8.90 16.82
N ASP A 205 38.53 7.79 17.28
CA ASP A 205 39.17 6.97 18.31
C ASP A 205 38.70 5.50 18.19
N ASP A 206 39.52 4.61 18.73
CA ASP A 206 39.65 3.19 18.37
C ASP A 206 38.97 2.24 19.40
N PHE A 207 39.04 0.91 19.17
CA PHE A 207 38.64 -0.22 20.05
C PHE A 207 37.13 -0.54 20.18
N SER A 208 36.62 -1.75 19.93
CA SER A 208 37.20 -3.10 20.11
C SER A 208 36.41 -4.19 19.37
N GLU A 209 37.09 -5.27 18.97
CA GLU A 209 36.46 -6.53 18.55
C GLU A 209 35.65 -7.20 19.69
N GLY A 210 34.49 -7.75 19.33
CA GLY A 210 33.63 -8.55 20.20
C GLY A 210 32.96 -9.68 19.43
N SER A 211 33.74 -10.68 19.02
CA SER A 211 33.21 -11.91 18.39
C SER A 211 32.28 -12.68 19.32
N LEU A 212 31.11 -13.09 18.84
CA LEU A 212 30.39 -14.34 19.19
C LEU A 212 29.07 -14.46 18.39
N GLY A 213 28.79 -15.65 17.84
CA GLY A 213 27.43 -16.07 17.44
C GLY A 213 27.16 -16.21 15.93
N GLU A 214 27.46 -17.39 15.38
CA GLU A 214 26.89 -17.84 14.08
C GLU A 214 25.47 -18.38 14.32
N GLU A 215 24.40 -17.58 14.13
CA GLU A 215 23.00 -18.09 14.12
C GLU A 215 22.14 -17.43 13.01
N ASP A 216 21.55 -18.28 12.17
CA ASP A 216 20.42 -18.11 11.23
C ASP A 216 20.37 -16.92 10.23
N ASP A 217 20.98 -17.17 9.06
CA ASP A 217 20.97 -16.33 7.84
C ASP A 217 19.63 -16.41 7.02
N ASP A 218 18.48 -16.31 7.69
CA ASP A 218 17.13 -16.37 7.05
C ASP A 218 16.34 -15.04 7.14
N SER A 219 16.93 -13.98 7.71
CA SER A 219 16.28 -12.67 7.91
C SER A 219 16.56 -11.63 6.80
N VAL A 220 17.42 -11.94 5.84
CA VAL A 220 18.02 -10.98 4.87
C VAL A 220 17.07 -10.51 3.75
N ILE A 221 15.83 -11.03 3.64
CA ILE A 221 14.86 -10.52 2.64
C ILE A 221 14.26 -9.15 3.02
N ILE A 222 14.23 -8.78 4.31
CA ILE A 222 13.49 -7.58 4.78
C ILE A 222 14.41 -6.36 4.98
N GLY A 223 15.67 -6.53 5.41
CA GLY A 223 16.63 -5.43 5.57
C GLY A 223 16.76 -4.52 4.34
N PRO A 224 16.99 -5.06 3.13
CA PRO A 224 17.11 -4.29 1.89
C PRO A 224 15.82 -3.61 1.39
N TRP A 225 14.71 -3.71 2.14
CA TRP A 225 13.49 -2.96 1.86
C TRP A 225 13.45 -1.62 2.60
N PHE A 226 14.24 -1.49 3.68
CA PHE A 226 14.31 -0.34 4.58
C PHE A 226 15.64 0.42 4.53
N GLU A 227 16.75 -0.20 4.12
CA GLU A 227 18.02 0.51 3.94
C GLU A 227 17.97 1.47 2.75
N GLU A 228 18.25 2.74 3.03
CA GLU A 228 18.25 3.83 2.05
C GLU A 228 19.58 3.85 1.27
N PRO A 229 19.58 3.76 -0.07
CA PRO A 229 20.77 4.04 -0.86
C PRO A 229 21.05 5.54 -0.87
N CYS A 230 21.77 6.01 0.14
CA CYS A 230 22.27 7.38 0.18
C CYS A 230 23.29 7.56 -0.98
N SER A 231 23.18 8.68 -1.70
CA SER A 231 23.95 8.93 -2.92
C SER A 231 25.46 8.90 -2.68
N THR A 232 26.21 8.19 -3.51
CA THR A 232 27.69 8.21 -3.48
C THR A 232 28.22 9.61 -3.87
N PRO A 233 29.16 10.19 -3.10
CA PRO A 233 29.78 11.46 -3.48
C PRO A 233 30.77 11.25 -4.63
N GLY A 234 30.56 11.98 -5.73
CA GLY A 234 31.50 12.02 -6.85
C GLY A 234 32.57 13.10 -6.63
N GLU A 235 33.82 12.66 -6.42
CA GLU A 235 35.03 13.47 -6.61
C GLU A 235 34.99 14.13 -8.00
N GLY A 236 35.49 15.34 -8.26
CA GLY A 236 36.67 15.97 -7.69
C GLY A 236 37.59 16.38 -8.85
N GLY A 237 37.28 17.50 -9.52
CA GLY A 237 38.02 17.99 -10.69
C GLY A 237 37.92 19.51 -10.77
N ALA A 238 39.03 20.18 -10.50
CA ALA A 238 39.10 21.63 -10.26
C ALA A 238 39.48 22.43 -11.54
N PRO A 239 39.93 23.70 -11.47
CA PRO A 239 39.13 24.82 -11.96
C PRO A 239 39.79 25.56 -13.14
N ASP A 240 39.13 26.59 -13.68
CA ASP A 240 39.90 27.76 -14.14
C ASP A 240 39.11 29.08 -14.02
N ASP A 241 39.85 30.14 -13.73
CA ASP A 241 39.34 31.46 -13.35
C ASP A 241 38.94 32.34 -14.56
N SER A 242 37.94 33.21 -14.39
CA SER A 242 38.21 34.63 -14.07
C SER A 242 37.04 35.59 -14.37
N ALA A 243 36.76 36.46 -13.38
CA ALA A 243 36.50 37.92 -13.47
C ALA A 243 35.53 38.50 -14.54
N THR A 244 34.72 39.53 -14.29
CA THR A 244 34.35 40.36 -13.12
C THR A 244 33.15 41.23 -13.56
N GLY A 245 32.24 41.67 -12.68
CA GLY A 245 31.18 42.61 -13.12
C GLY A 245 29.99 42.81 -12.18
N THR A 246 30.23 43.46 -11.04
CA THR A 246 29.24 43.82 -10.02
C THR A 246 27.97 44.55 -10.50
N GLY A 247 26.80 44.02 -10.12
CA GLY A 247 25.73 44.78 -9.44
C GLY A 247 24.68 45.55 -10.25
N VAL A 248 23.39 45.25 -10.01
CA VAL A 248 22.46 46.09 -9.21
C VAL A 248 21.03 45.49 -9.21
N VAL A 249 20.35 45.62 -8.08
CA VAL A 249 18.99 45.12 -7.76
C VAL A 249 17.90 45.87 -8.54
N THR A 250 16.83 45.18 -8.97
CA THR A 250 15.48 45.78 -8.99
C THR A 250 14.37 44.73 -8.82
N GLN A 251 13.57 44.87 -7.76
CA GLN A 251 12.25 44.21 -7.63
C GLN A 251 11.24 44.86 -8.58
N HIS A 252 10.18 44.15 -9.01
CA HIS A 252 8.91 44.81 -9.30
C HIS A 252 7.69 43.95 -8.94
N GLN A 253 6.68 44.61 -8.39
CA GLN A 253 5.47 44.02 -7.82
C GLN A 253 4.38 43.71 -8.87
N GLN A 254 3.49 42.81 -8.48
CA GLN A 254 2.23 42.51 -9.17
C GLN A 254 1.31 43.74 -9.18
N HIS A 255 0.49 43.85 -10.23
CA HIS A 255 -0.79 44.58 -10.16
C HIS A 255 -1.89 43.77 -10.84
N THR A 256 -2.98 43.58 -10.11
CA THR A 256 -4.23 42.98 -10.59
C THR A 256 -5.10 44.03 -11.30
N ASN A 257 -6.03 43.58 -12.14
CA ASN A 257 -7.22 44.37 -12.49
C ASN A 257 -8.38 43.46 -12.90
N SER A 258 -9.60 43.86 -12.53
CA SER A 258 -10.85 43.13 -12.70
C SER A 258 -11.90 44.00 -13.41
N SER A 259 -12.77 43.38 -14.22
CA SER A 259 -13.97 44.05 -14.77
C SER A 259 -15.07 43.07 -15.20
N SER A 260 -16.31 43.58 -15.24
CA SER A 260 -17.61 42.90 -15.41
C SER A 260 -18.45 43.69 -16.46
N SER A 261 -19.53 43.23 -17.09
CA SER A 261 -20.35 41.98 -17.17
C SER A 261 -21.25 42.15 -18.45
N PRO A 262 -22.49 41.64 -18.65
CA PRO A 262 -23.30 40.56 -18.02
C PRO A 262 -23.94 39.52 -19.02
N ASP A 263 -24.47 38.44 -18.44
CA ASP A 263 -25.72 37.69 -18.72
C ASP A 263 -26.30 37.51 -20.16
N ASP A 264 -26.49 36.24 -20.58
CA ASP A 264 -27.79 35.73 -21.08
C ASP A 264 -27.84 34.18 -21.00
N SER A 265 -29.04 33.60 -21.02
CA SER A 265 -29.34 32.26 -20.49
C SER A 265 -29.86 31.25 -21.53
N GLN A 266 -29.29 30.03 -21.54
CA GLN A 266 -29.94 28.86 -22.14
C GLN A 266 -29.38 27.52 -21.66
N ALA A 267 -30.25 26.59 -21.27
CA ALA A 267 -29.88 25.31 -20.67
C ALA A 267 -29.40 24.26 -21.70
N LYS A 268 -28.34 23.52 -21.36
CA LYS A 268 -27.93 22.24 -21.98
C LYS A 268 -27.06 21.42 -20.99
N PRO A 269 -27.00 20.08 -21.12
CA PRO A 269 -26.57 19.19 -20.04
C PRO A 269 -25.05 19.17 -19.80
N LEU A 270 -24.66 18.99 -18.55
CA LEU A 270 -23.26 18.80 -18.14
C LEU A 270 -22.70 17.46 -18.65
N HIS A 271 -21.98 17.49 -19.77
CA HIS A 271 -20.97 16.47 -20.13
C HIS A 271 -19.91 17.06 -21.07
N ARG A 272 -19.02 17.90 -20.54
CA ARG A 272 -17.68 18.16 -21.10
C ARG A 272 -16.82 19.02 -20.17
N HIS A 273 -15.88 18.39 -19.45
CA HIS A 273 -14.71 19.11 -18.93
C HIS A 273 -13.50 18.18 -18.70
N ASN A 274 -12.90 17.71 -19.80
CA ASN A 274 -11.44 17.75 -20.01
C ASN A 274 -11.12 17.16 -21.38
N SER A 275 -10.80 18.04 -22.33
CA SER A 275 -10.23 17.65 -23.64
C SER A 275 -9.03 18.54 -23.98
N ASN A 276 -8.24 18.87 -22.94
CA ASN A 276 -6.87 19.31 -23.11
C ASN A 276 -6.01 18.05 -23.03
N VAL A 277 -5.10 17.87 -23.98
CA VAL A 277 -4.27 16.66 -24.07
C VAL A 277 -3.32 16.61 -22.87
N THR A 278 -3.67 15.78 -21.88
CA THR A 278 -2.70 15.32 -20.88
C THR A 278 -1.72 14.40 -21.59
N SER A 279 -0.42 14.71 -21.53
CA SER A 279 0.65 13.84 -22.03
C SER A 279 0.44 12.41 -21.55
N ILE A 280 0.56 11.43 -22.46
CA ILE A 280 0.44 10.00 -22.11
C ILE A 280 1.60 9.59 -21.18
N VAL A 281 2.74 10.28 -21.27
CA VAL A 281 3.89 10.08 -20.40
C VAL A 281 3.83 11.10 -19.24
N PRO A 282 3.79 10.66 -17.97
CA PRO A 282 3.82 11.56 -16.83
C PRO A 282 5.10 12.41 -16.77
N GLU A 283 5.02 13.56 -16.10
CA GLU A 283 6.16 14.45 -15.93
C GLU A 283 7.29 13.81 -15.09
N LYS A 284 8.54 14.00 -15.52
CA LYS A 284 9.71 13.38 -14.89
C LYS A 284 9.94 13.98 -13.50
N GLY A 285 9.83 13.15 -12.46
CA GLY A 285 10.04 13.54 -11.07
C GLY A 285 8.77 13.80 -10.27
N GLU A 286 7.58 13.74 -10.88
CA GLU A 286 6.33 13.86 -10.15
C GLU A 286 5.82 12.52 -9.59
N PRO A 287 5.26 12.49 -8.37
CA PRO A 287 4.67 11.27 -7.80
C PRO A 287 3.30 10.90 -8.41
N HIS A 288 2.59 11.85 -9.04
CA HIS A 288 1.18 11.70 -9.45
C HIS A 288 0.91 10.48 -10.34
N GLY A 289 1.67 10.32 -11.43
CA GLY A 289 1.48 9.21 -12.37
C GLY A 289 1.76 7.84 -11.75
N PHE A 290 2.73 7.77 -10.82
CA PHE A 290 3.09 6.52 -10.14
C PHE A 290 2.02 6.07 -9.13
N ILE A 291 1.51 6.98 -8.29
CA ILE A 291 0.45 6.63 -7.34
C ILE A 291 -0.86 6.30 -8.09
N SER A 292 -1.19 7.04 -9.15
CA SER A 292 -2.39 6.79 -9.97
C SER A 292 -2.33 5.42 -10.64
N LEU A 293 -1.18 5.01 -11.21
CA LEU A 293 -1.00 3.65 -11.76
C LEU A 293 -1.21 2.57 -10.69
N ALA A 294 -0.70 2.77 -9.47
CA ALA A 294 -0.89 1.82 -8.39
C ALA A 294 -2.38 1.68 -8.00
N SER A 295 -3.13 2.78 -7.95
CA SER A 295 -4.60 2.78 -7.75
C SER A 295 -5.32 2.02 -8.86
N HIS A 296 -5.03 2.33 -10.13
CA HIS A 296 -5.65 1.69 -11.29
C HIS A 296 -5.42 0.18 -11.32
N ILE A 297 -4.23 -0.30 -10.93
CA ILE A 297 -3.95 -1.73 -10.85
C ILE A 297 -4.84 -2.40 -9.78
N PHE A 298 -4.93 -1.86 -8.57
CA PHE A 298 -5.80 -2.43 -7.54
C PHE A 298 -7.28 -2.34 -7.92
N LEU A 299 -7.74 -1.25 -8.55
CA LEU A 299 -9.11 -1.11 -9.04
C LEU A 299 -9.47 -2.13 -10.14
N LEU A 300 -8.54 -2.43 -11.05
CA LEU A 300 -8.69 -3.51 -12.03
C LEU A 300 -8.76 -4.86 -11.34
N MET A 301 -7.83 -5.15 -10.43
CA MET A 301 -7.80 -6.41 -9.69
C MET A 301 -9.09 -6.63 -8.90
N ASN A 302 -9.65 -5.57 -8.29
CA ASN A 302 -10.94 -5.58 -7.61
C ASN A 302 -12.07 -5.97 -8.56
N SER A 303 -12.32 -5.12 -9.56
CA SER A 303 -13.57 -5.11 -10.35
C SER A 303 -13.68 -6.28 -11.34
N TYR A 304 -12.54 -6.87 -11.71
CA TYR A 304 -12.45 -7.81 -12.83
C TYR A 304 -11.76 -9.14 -12.53
N LEU A 305 -10.90 -9.21 -11.49
CA LEU A 305 -10.24 -10.45 -11.10
C LEU A 305 -10.86 -11.04 -9.81
N VAL A 306 -11.00 -10.24 -8.76
CA VAL A 306 -11.53 -10.67 -7.46
C VAL A 306 -13.06 -10.73 -7.46
N GLU A 307 -13.75 -9.69 -7.91
CA GLU A 307 -15.21 -9.64 -8.05
C GLU A 307 -15.70 -10.30 -9.36
N SER A 308 -14.86 -11.09 -10.03
CA SER A 308 -15.21 -11.71 -11.32
C SER A 308 -16.27 -12.79 -11.18
N GLU A 309 -17.36 -12.70 -11.94
CA GLU A 309 -18.37 -13.78 -12.03
C GLU A 309 -17.92 -14.92 -12.96
N CYS A 310 -16.86 -14.71 -13.75
CA CYS A 310 -16.29 -15.71 -14.65
C CYS A 310 -15.47 -16.75 -13.86
N ALA A 311 -15.97 -17.98 -13.76
CA ALA A 311 -15.29 -19.03 -12.98
C ALA A 311 -13.89 -19.39 -13.51
N TYR A 312 -13.61 -19.23 -14.81
CA TYR A 312 -12.25 -19.38 -15.35
C TYR A 312 -11.28 -18.34 -14.76
N VAL A 313 -11.74 -17.09 -14.58
CA VAL A 313 -10.96 -16.02 -13.92
C VAL A 313 -10.80 -16.32 -12.43
N GLN A 314 -11.89 -16.67 -11.73
CA GLN A 314 -11.81 -17.05 -10.32
C GLN A 314 -10.83 -18.21 -10.08
N GLN A 315 -10.84 -19.24 -10.93
CA GLN A 315 -9.92 -20.37 -10.84
C GLN A 315 -8.46 -19.95 -11.07
N TYR A 316 -8.20 -19.10 -12.08
CA TYR A 316 -6.87 -18.56 -12.34
C TYR A 316 -6.35 -17.72 -11.16
N VAL A 317 -7.18 -16.82 -10.62
CA VAL A 317 -6.82 -15.98 -9.47
C VAL A 317 -6.55 -16.84 -8.25
N ARG A 318 -7.46 -17.74 -7.89
CA ARG A 318 -7.33 -18.65 -6.74
C ARG A 318 -6.08 -19.53 -6.82
N GLY A 319 -5.78 -20.08 -8.01
CA GLY A 319 -4.60 -20.92 -8.23
C GLY A 319 -3.29 -20.14 -8.37
N GLY A 320 -3.36 -18.84 -8.63
CA GLY A 320 -2.20 -17.96 -8.86
C GLY A 320 -1.91 -16.99 -7.72
N LEU A 321 -2.54 -17.12 -6.54
CA LEU A 321 -2.16 -16.37 -5.34
C LEU A 321 -1.11 -17.17 -4.53
N ALA A 322 -0.11 -16.47 -4.01
CA ALA A 322 1.05 -17.05 -3.35
C ALA A 322 1.45 -16.21 -2.12
N GLU A 323 2.26 -16.79 -1.24
CA GLU A 323 2.73 -16.14 0.00
C GLU A 323 3.48 -14.84 -0.29
N THR A 324 4.24 -14.77 -1.39
CA THR A 324 4.92 -13.56 -1.87
C THR A 324 3.97 -12.38 -2.04
N HIS A 325 2.75 -12.61 -2.53
CA HIS A 325 1.73 -11.58 -2.65
C HIS A 325 1.24 -11.08 -1.30
N MET A 326 1.16 -11.96 -0.28
CA MET A 326 0.74 -11.58 1.08
C MET A 326 1.81 -10.76 1.80
N VAL A 327 3.09 -11.11 1.65
CA VAL A 327 4.22 -10.32 2.17
C VAL A 327 4.23 -8.92 1.56
N VAL A 328 4.09 -8.83 0.23
CA VAL A 328 4.07 -7.56 -0.51
C VAL A 328 2.85 -6.72 -0.14
N LEU A 329 1.66 -7.33 -0.04
CA LEU A 329 0.43 -6.65 0.38
C LEU A 329 0.57 -6.08 1.79
N ALA A 330 1.07 -6.88 2.75
CA ALA A 330 1.34 -6.44 4.12
C ALA A 330 2.33 -5.27 4.20
N ALA A 331 3.37 -5.26 3.34
CA ALA A 331 4.33 -4.17 3.29
C ALA A 331 3.68 -2.85 2.83
N ILE A 332 2.86 -2.87 1.78
CA ILE A 332 2.11 -1.68 1.31
C ILE A 332 1.16 -1.19 2.39
N ILE A 333 0.42 -2.11 3.05
CA ILE A 333 -0.53 -1.76 4.12
C ILE A 333 0.18 -1.07 5.29
N ARG A 334 1.26 -1.67 5.82
CA ARG A 334 2.02 -1.11 6.95
C ARG A 334 2.64 0.25 6.62
N ASP A 335 3.15 0.43 5.40
CA ASP A 335 3.71 1.70 4.96
C ASP A 335 2.63 2.78 4.88
N LEU A 336 1.49 2.50 4.25
CA LEU A 336 0.38 3.45 4.15
C LEU A 336 -0.29 3.74 5.50
N ASP A 337 -0.38 2.75 6.40
CA ASP A 337 -0.82 2.93 7.79
C ASP A 337 0.15 3.90 8.53
N ARG A 338 1.47 3.68 8.43
CA ARG A 338 2.51 4.57 9.01
C ARG A 338 2.50 5.98 8.41
N GLU A 339 2.14 6.13 7.13
CA GLU A 339 1.97 7.46 6.52
C GLU A 339 0.70 8.14 7.02
N THR A 340 -0.39 7.40 7.19
CA THR A 340 -1.65 7.94 7.73
C THR A 340 -1.47 8.41 9.19
N GLN A 341 -0.70 7.67 10.00
CA GLN A 341 -0.38 8.02 11.39
C GLN A 341 0.33 9.38 11.54
N ARG A 342 1.14 9.80 10.56
CA ARG A 342 1.85 11.09 10.58
C ARG A 342 0.96 12.30 10.26
N SER A 343 -0.32 12.08 9.97
CA SER A 343 -1.29 13.15 9.73
C SER A 343 -2.23 13.31 10.94
N ASP A 344 -2.18 14.47 11.61
CA ASP A 344 -3.02 14.74 12.80
C ASP A 344 -4.53 14.64 12.53
N SER A 345 -4.94 14.88 11.28
CA SER A 345 -6.33 14.75 10.83
C SER A 345 -6.73 13.32 10.44
N GLY A 346 -5.80 12.35 10.41
CA GLY A 346 -6.05 10.99 9.89
C GLY A 346 -6.39 10.92 8.40
N THR A 347 -6.08 11.99 7.64
CA THR A 347 -6.36 12.14 6.20
C THR A 347 -5.11 12.65 5.50
N LEU A 348 -4.66 11.97 4.45
CA LEU A 348 -3.41 12.34 3.75
C LEU A 348 -3.52 13.69 3.03
N THR A 349 -4.73 14.09 2.64
CA THR A 349 -5.04 15.38 2.01
C THR A 349 -4.58 16.62 2.80
N SER A 350 -4.65 16.62 4.14
CA SER A 350 -4.15 17.76 4.93
C SER A 350 -2.63 17.85 4.98
N TYR A 351 -1.92 16.76 4.68
CA TYR A 351 -0.47 16.64 4.82
C TYR A 351 0.27 16.71 3.47
N LEU A 352 -0.40 16.38 2.36
CA LEU A 352 0.18 16.30 1.01
C LEU A 352 -0.35 17.34 0.02
N GLY A 353 -1.23 18.23 0.46
CA GLY A 353 -1.99 19.12 -0.42
C GLY A 353 -3.12 18.40 -1.17
N PRO A 354 -4.03 19.16 -1.80
CA PRO A 354 -5.31 18.62 -2.27
C PRO A 354 -5.17 17.58 -3.38
N VAL A 355 -4.29 17.79 -4.36
CA VAL A 355 -4.15 16.90 -5.53
C VAL A 355 -3.50 15.58 -5.12
N LEU A 356 -2.27 15.62 -4.58
CA LEU A 356 -1.55 14.41 -4.21
C LEU A 356 -2.25 13.65 -3.07
N GLY A 357 -2.84 14.39 -2.12
CA GLY A 357 -3.72 13.84 -1.10
C GLY A 357 -4.84 12.98 -1.67
N SER A 358 -5.63 13.54 -2.59
CA SER A 358 -6.76 12.83 -3.22
C SER A 358 -6.34 11.54 -3.93
N LEU A 359 -5.17 11.50 -4.58
CA LEU A 359 -4.65 10.30 -5.23
C LEU A 359 -4.21 9.20 -4.24
N TYR A 360 -3.67 9.59 -3.08
CA TYR A 360 -3.36 8.66 -2.00
C TYR A 360 -4.62 8.19 -1.27
N ASP A 361 -5.64 9.05 -1.15
CA ASP A 361 -6.94 8.68 -0.58
C ASP A 361 -7.69 7.70 -1.54
N GLU A 362 -7.59 7.89 -2.86
CA GLU A 362 -8.03 6.93 -3.90
C GLU A 362 -7.26 5.59 -3.80
N PHE A 363 -5.93 5.64 -3.66
CA PHE A 363 -5.10 4.44 -3.47
C PHE A 363 -5.47 3.68 -2.18
N SER A 364 -5.66 4.41 -1.08
CA SER A 364 -6.15 3.95 0.22
C SER A 364 -7.47 3.17 0.07
N TYR A 365 -8.42 3.73 -0.67
CA TYR A 365 -9.70 3.10 -0.96
C TYR A 365 -9.55 1.83 -1.83
N ALA A 366 -8.77 1.90 -2.92
CA ALA A 366 -8.54 0.77 -3.82
C ALA A 366 -7.88 -0.43 -3.11
N LEU A 367 -6.88 -0.17 -2.26
CA LEU A 367 -6.19 -1.15 -1.44
C LEU A 367 -7.09 -1.76 -0.36
N TYR A 368 -7.94 -0.94 0.27
CA TYR A 368 -8.95 -1.40 1.23
C TYR A 368 -9.96 -2.34 0.56
N ARG A 369 -10.55 -1.95 -0.58
CA ARG A 369 -11.47 -2.81 -1.33
C ARG A 369 -10.78 -4.11 -1.73
N TYR A 370 -9.53 -4.08 -2.16
CA TYR A 370 -8.78 -5.29 -2.53
C TYR A 370 -8.61 -6.24 -1.36
N SER A 371 -8.15 -5.71 -0.23
CA SER A 371 -7.98 -6.49 1.00
C SER A 371 -9.32 -7.08 1.46
N HIS A 372 -10.38 -6.27 1.47
CA HIS A 372 -11.73 -6.71 1.81
C HIS A 372 -12.23 -7.83 0.90
N ASN A 373 -12.20 -7.61 -0.41
CA ASN A 373 -12.79 -8.50 -1.39
C ASN A 373 -12.01 -9.82 -1.49
N VAL A 374 -10.67 -9.81 -1.43
CA VAL A 374 -9.86 -11.04 -1.52
C VAL A 374 -10.03 -11.94 -0.29
N ILE A 375 -10.33 -11.35 0.87
CA ILE A 375 -10.72 -12.07 2.10
C ILE A 375 -12.17 -12.55 1.99
N ALA A 376 -13.12 -11.65 1.73
CA ALA A 376 -14.56 -11.94 1.75
C ALA A 376 -15.02 -12.93 0.67
N SER A 377 -14.37 -12.95 -0.51
CA SER A 377 -14.60 -13.93 -1.58
C SER A 377 -14.06 -15.34 -1.25
N GLY A 378 -13.31 -15.50 -0.15
CA GLY A 378 -12.70 -16.77 0.21
C GLY A 378 -11.64 -17.24 -0.78
N LEU A 379 -11.01 -16.33 -1.53
CA LEU A 379 -9.88 -16.62 -2.43
C LEU A 379 -8.61 -16.97 -1.66
N LEU A 380 -8.36 -16.32 -0.52
CA LEU A 380 -7.23 -16.65 0.36
C LEU A 380 -7.46 -17.98 1.08
N SER A 381 -6.54 -18.93 0.88
CA SER A 381 -6.43 -20.12 1.72
C SER A 381 -6.09 -19.75 3.17
N GLU A 382 -6.34 -20.68 4.10
CA GLU A 382 -6.01 -20.46 5.52
C GLU A 382 -4.52 -20.17 5.74
N THR A 383 -3.64 -20.85 4.99
CA THR A 383 -2.19 -20.56 4.96
C THR A 383 -1.92 -19.11 4.57
N LEU A 384 -2.49 -18.62 3.46
CA LEU A 384 -2.27 -17.25 2.99
C LEU A 384 -2.83 -16.20 3.97
N GLN A 385 -3.96 -16.49 4.62
CA GLN A 385 -4.48 -15.65 5.70
C GLN A 385 -3.51 -15.58 6.89
N ASN A 386 -2.95 -16.72 7.31
CA ASN A 386 -1.97 -16.78 8.40
C ASN A 386 -0.67 -16.06 8.01
N THR A 387 -0.18 -16.21 6.78
CA THR A 387 0.97 -15.46 6.25
C THR A 387 0.70 -13.95 6.28
N LEU A 388 -0.47 -13.50 5.83
CA LEU A 388 -0.84 -12.08 5.85
C LEU A 388 -0.86 -11.52 7.29
N LEU A 389 -1.49 -12.21 8.23
CA LEU A 389 -1.52 -11.80 9.64
C LEU A 389 -0.13 -11.78 10.28
N ALA A 390 0.74 -12.74 9.95
CA ALA A 390 2.12 -12.78 10.44
C ALA A 390 2.95 -11.60 9.91
N GLN A 391 2.85 -11.29 8.62
CA GLN A 391 3.56 -10.17 7.98
C GLN A 391 3.04 -8.79 8.42
N LEU A 392 1.78 -8.73 8.85
CA LEU A 392 1.19 -7.55 9.51
C LEU A 392 1.54 -7.44 11.01
N GLY A 393 2.21 -8.43 11.61
CA GLY A 393 2.57 -8.44 13.03
C GLY A 393 1.43 -8.75 14.01
N VAL A 394 0.26 -9.18 13.49
CA VAL A 394 -0.98 -9.40 14.26
C VAL A 394 -1.48 -10.85 14.17
N SER A 395 -0.58 -11.81 14.02
CA SER A 395 -0.93 -13.24 14.04
C SER A 395 -1.20 -13.70 15.49
N PRO A 396 -2.40 -14.20 15.82
CA PRO A 396 -2.74 -14.68 17.17
C PRO A 396 -1.90 -15.89 17.60
N TRP A 397 -1.43 -16.67 16.63
CA TRP A 397 -0.87 -18.01 16.79
C TRP A 397 0.64 -18.04 17.09
N VAL A 398 1.31 -16.89 17.10
CA VAL A 398 2.75 -16.82 17.41
C VAL A 398 2.92 -16.96 18.93
N PRO A 399 3.55 -18.04 19.43
CA PRO A 399 3.77 -18.24 20.85
C PRO A 399 4.72 -17.18 21.43
N ASP A 400 4.56 -16.87 22.71
CA ASP A 400 5.45 -16.08 23.58
C ASP A 400 5.89 -14.68 23.11
N SER A 401 5.42 -14.22 21.96
CA SER A 401 5.62 -12.85 21.47
C SER A 401 4.62 -11.88 22.10
N ASP A 402 5.10 -10.68 22.46
CA ASP A 402 4.23 -9.59 22.90
C ASP A 402 3.27 -9.15 21.78
N TRP A 403 2.14 -8.55 22.15
CA TRP A 403 1.16 -8.05 21.18
C TRP A 403 1.37 -6.54 20.98
N PRO A 404 1.47 -6.04 19.74
CA PRO A 404 1.64 -4.61 19.48
C PRO A 404 0.47 -3.82 20.06
N LEU A 405 0.75 -2.77 20.84
CA LEU A 405 -0.32 -1.96 21.43
C LEU A 405 -0.87 -0.99 20.39
N GLN A 406 0.00 -0.43 19.54
CA GLN A 406 -0.42 0.42 18.44
C GLN A 406 -0.65 -0.39 17.16
N VAL A 407 -1.91 -0.67 16.85
CA VAL A 407 -2.30 -1.37 15.60
C VAL A 407 -3.18 -0.46 14.76
N LEU A 408 -2.71 -0.13 13.56
CA LEU A 408 -3.29 0.92 12.73
C LEU A 408 -4.54 0.43 11.94
N PRO A 409 -5.44 1.32 11.49
CA PRO A 409 -6.80 0.94 11.10
C PRO A 409 -6.89 -0.07 9.95
N ARG A 410 -6.02 -0.03 8.94
CA ARG A 410 -6.09 -1.00 7.81
C ARG A 410 -5.69 -2.39 8.29
N THR A 411 -4.61 -2.45 9.07
CA THR A 411 -4.15 -3.68 9.72
C THR A 411 -5.22 -4.28 10.65
N LEU A 412 -5.85 -3.46 11.52
CA LEU A 412 -6.98 -3.88 12.35
C LEU A 412 -8.17 -4.39 11.52
N THR A 413 -8.48 -3.73 10.40
CA THR A 413 -9.61 -4.12 9.55
C THR A 413 -9.38 -5.52 8.96
N ILE A 414 -8.17 -5.83 8.52
CA ILE A 414 -7.81 -7.16 8.00
C ILE A 414 -7.89 -8.22 9.09
N LEU A 415 -7.36 -7.94 10.29
CA LEU A 415 -7.50 -8.82 11.45
C LEU A 415 -8.98 -9.11 11.76
N ALA A 416 -9.80 -8.06 11.85
CA ALA A 416 -11.23 -8.19 12.11
C ALA A 416 -11.96 -9.00 11.04
N GLN A 417 -11.67 -8.76 9.75
CA GLN A 417 -12.28 -9.48 8.64
C GLN A 417 -11.91 -10.96 8.63
N ILE A 418 -10.65 -11.32 8.88
CA ILE A 418 -10.22 -12.73 8.92
C ILE A 418 -10.85 -13.46 10.12
N LEU A 419 -10.86 -12.84 11.30
CA LEU A 419 -11.49 -13.42 12.50
C LEU A 419 -13.00 -13.61 12.30
N LEU A 420 -13.70 -12.62 11.75
CA LEU A 420 -15.14 -12.71 11.47
C LEU A 420 -15.47 -13.71 10.36
N LEU A 421 -14.62 -13.83 9.33
CA LEU A 421 -14.78 -14.84 8.28
C LEU A 421 -14.64 -16.26 8.84
N ARG A 422 -13.65 -16.49 9.72
CA ARG A 422 -13.50 -17.77 10.42
C ARG A 422 -14.67 -18.03 11.37
N GLN A 423 -15.07 -17.05 12.18
CA GLN A 423 -16.23 -17.20 13.06
C GLN A 423 -17.54 -17.47 12.31
N ARG A 424 -17.67 -17.01 11.06
CA ARG A 424 -18.79 -17.39 10.18
C ARG A 424 -18.70 -18.86 9.75
N ARG A 425 -17.53 -19.34 9.33
CA ARG A 425 -17.29 -20.75 8.97
C ARG A 425 -17.49 -21.70 10.17
N ASP A 426 -17.00 -21.31 11.34
CA ASP A 426 -17.05 -22.08 12.60
C ASP A 426 -18.47 -22.17 13.19
N LYS A 427 -19.47 -21.48 12.59
CA LYS A 427 -20.89 -21.73 12.86
C LYS A 427 -21.49 -22.83 11.98
N ASP A 428 -20.88 -23.09 10.83
CA ASP A 428 -21.28 -24.12 9.87
C ASP A 428 -20.49 -25.42 10.08
N GLU A 429 -19.23 -25.31 10.53
CA GLU A 429 -18.33 -26.41 10.90
C GLU A 429 -18.15 -26.45 12.43
N LEU A 430 -18.27 -27.61 13.09
CA LEU A 430 -18.30 -27.75 14.58
C LEU A 430 -16.96 -27.48 15.31
N LYS A 431 -16.09 -26.64 14.74
CA LYS A 431 -14.83 -26.15 15.32
C LYS A 431 -15.02 -24.75 15.90
N CYS A 432 -14.04 -24.28 16.66
CA CYS A 432 -14.12 -23.00 17.38
C CYS A 432 -12.73 -22.35 17.43
N ASP A 433 -12.06 -22.34 16.29
CA ASP A 433 -10.69 -21.87 16.15
C ASP A 433 -10.67 -20.33 16.15
N SER A 434 -11.77 -19.67 15.71
CA SER A 434 -11.95 -18.22 15.80
C SER A 434 -11.96 -17.69 17.24
N ASP A 435 -12.74 -18.31 18.12
CA ASP A 435 -12.92 -17.80 19.49
C ASP A 435 -11.65 -18.07 20.31
N THR A 436 -10.94 -19.16 20.00
CA THR A 436 -9.60 -19.45 20.55
C THR A 436 -8.61 -18.35 20.18
N ALA A 437 -8.57 -17.93 18.91
CA ALA A 437 -7.74 -16.79 18.48
C ALA A 437 -8.10 -15.49 19.21
N CYS A 438 -9.39 -15.19 19.38
CA CYS A 438 -9.85 -14.02 20.13
C CYS A 438 -9.39 -14.03 21.60
N VAL A 439 -9.44 -15.19 22.27
CA VAL A 439 -8.92 -15.34 23.65
C VAL A 439 -7.40 -15.15 23.71
N LEU A 440 -6.65 -15.69 22.74
CA LEU A 440 -5.19 -15.52 22.67
C LEU A 440 -4.78 -14.06 22.46
N ILE A 441 -5.47 -13.31 21.60
CA ILE A 441 -5.26 -11.87 21.42
C ILE A 441 -5.45 -11.16 22.76
N TRP A 442 -6.58 -11.41 23.44
CA TRP A 442 -6.86 -10.83 24.76
C TRP A 442 -5.77 -11.13 25.78
N GLN A 443 -5.34 -12.39 25.89
CA GLN A 443 -4.28 -12.80 26.81
C GLN A 443 -2.95 -12.09 26.52
N ARG A 444 -2.57 -11.95 25.24
CA ARG A 444 -1.31 -11.29 24.85
C ARG A 444 -1.37 -9.78 25.08
N VAL A 445 -2.47 -9.09 24.76
CA VAL A 445 -2.67 -7.66 25.10
C VAL A 445 -2.56 -7.42 26.61
N ILE A 446 -3.23 -8.24 27.42
CA ILE A 446 -3.18 -8.14 28.88
C ILE A 446 -1.75 -8.41 29.39
N SER A 447 -1.06 -9.41 28.82
CA SER A 447 0.33 -9.71 29.15
C SER A 447 1.27 -8.54 28.84
N THR A 448 1.17 -7.95 27.65
CA THR A 448 1.99 -6.80 27.25
C THR A 448 1.74 -5.58 28.13
N LEU A 449 0.48 -5.21 28.41
CA LEU A 449 0.16 -4.14 29.38
C LEU A 449 0.75 -4.44 30.77
N THR A 450 0.60 -5.67 31.26
CA THR A 450 1.12 -6.10 32.58
C THR A 450 2.64 -6.04 32.64
N LYS A 451 3.34 -6.52 31.60
CA LYS A 451 4.79 -6.43 31.45
C LYS A 451 5.24 -4.97 31.46
N SER A 452 4.64 -4.10 30.65
CA SER A 452 5.03 -2.70 30.53
C SER A 452 4.72 -1.84 31.78
N ILE A 453 3.73 -2.23 32.61
CA ILE A 453 3.51 -1.60 33.92
C ILE A 453 4.60 -2.02 34.91
N ASN A 454 4.98 -3.30 34.95
CA ASN A 454 5.97 -3.83 35.89
C ASN A 454 7.41 -3.48 35.52
N ASN A 455 7.73 -3.55 34.22
CA ASN A 455 9.02 -3.28 33.61
C ASN A 455 8.83 -2.17 32.56
N PRO A 456 8.78 -0.88 32.97
CA PRO A 456 8.62 0.20 32.02
C PRO A 456 9.78 0.27 31.03
N PRO A 457 9.53 0.60 29.75
CA PRO A 457 10.58 0.79 28.77
C PRO A 457 11.61 1.86 29.21
N ALA A 458 12.79 1.78 28.62
CA ALA A 458 13.82 2.81 28.73
C ALA A 458 13.28 4.14 28.16
N PRO A 459 13.72 5.31 28.69
CA PRO A 459 13.20 6.60 28.27
C PRO A 459 13.47 6.91 26.78
N ASP A 460 14.48 6.29 26.19
CA ASP A 460 14.91 6.53 24.80
C ASP A 460 14.16 5.66 23.77
N VAL A 461 13.19 4.86 24.20
CA VAL A 461 12.39 3.98 23.33
C VAL A 461 11.02 4.63 23.06
N GLU A 462 10.63 4.75 21.79
CA GLU A 462 9.28 5.20 21.41
C GLU A 462 8.22 4.34 22.11
N THR A 463 7.32 4.97 22.88
CA THR A 463 6.33 4.25 23.68
C THR A 463 4.98 4.17 22.96
N GLU A 464 4.55 2.95 22.63
CA GLU A 464 3.27 2.69 21.95
C GLU A 464 2.08 2.67 22.94
N ASP A 465 1.12 3.59 22.78
CA ASP A 465 -0.18 3.50 23.46
C ASP A 465 -1.19 2.63 22.69
N LEU A 466 -2.12 2.02 23.42
CA LEU A 466 -3.26 1.29 22.86
C LEU A 466 -4.20 2.27 22.15
N ASN A 467 -4.21 2.26 20.81
CA ASN A 467 -5.06 3.17 20.04
C ASN A 467 -6.56 2.82 20.15
N VAL A 468 -7.40 3.85 20.01
CA VAL A 468 -8.85 3.78 20.25
C VAL A 468 -9.53 2.71 19.38
N GLU A 469 -9.15 2.59 18.12
CA GLU A 469 -9.73 1.60 17.19
C GLU A 469 -9.35 0.16 17.58
N HIS A 470 -8.14 -0.04 18.09
CA HIS A 470 -7.68 -1.34 18.58
C HIS A 470 -8.45 -1.73 19.85
N GLY A 471 -8.60 -0.81 20.80
CA GLY A 471 -9.46 -1.00 21.98
C GLY A 471 -10.91 -1.32 21.59
N GLN A 472 -11.49 -0.57 20.64
CA GLN A 472 -12.84 -0.81 20.13
C GLN A 472 -12.98 -2.19 19.48
N LEU A 473 -12.00 -2.64 18.69
CA LEU A 473 -11.98 -3.99 18.13
C LEU A 473 -11.89 -5.06 19.22
N LEU A 474 -11.01 -4.91 20.22
CA LEU A 474 -10.87 -5.86 21.33
C LEU A 474 -12.19 -6.04 22.09
N LEU A 475 -12.87 -4.95 22.42
CA LEU A 475 -14.17 -4.99 23.09
C LEU A 475 -15.24 -5.64 22.21
N PHE A 476 -15.25 -5.38 20.90
CA PHE A 476 -16.15 -6.04 19.95
C PHE A 476 -15.89 -7.55 19.88
N LEU A 477 -14.64 -7.99 19.82
CA LEU A 477 -14.25 -9.40 19.86
C LEU A 477 -14.58 -10.06 21.21
N PHE A 478 -14.44 -9.36 22.34
CA PHE A 478 -14.89 -9.86 23.64
C PHE A 478 -16.38 -10.20 23.63
N HIS A 479 -17.19 -9.38 22.96
CA HIS A 479 -18.64 -9.60 22.88
C HIS A 479 -19.06 -10.75 21.97
N SER A 480 -18.21 -11.18 21.04
CA SER A 480 -18.45 -12.37 20.21
C SER A 480 -18.09 -13.69 20.89
N LEU A 481 -17.35 -13.66 22.01
CA LEU A 481 -16.98 -14.84 22.81
C LEU A 481 -18.16 -15.45 23.58
N GLN A 482 -18.06 -16.75 23.87
CA GLN A 482 -18.99 -17.47 24.74
C GLN A 482 -18.79 -17.09 26.22
N LEU A 483 -19.83 -17.26 27.05
CA LEU A 483 -19.83 -16.82 28.46
C LEU A 483 -18.65 -17.35 29.29
N MET A 484 -18.19 -18.59 29.06
CA MET A 484 -17.04 -19.15 29.78
C MET A 484 -15.71 -18.52 29.34
N GLN A 485 -15.57 -18.20 28.05
CA GLN A 485 -14.41 -17.46 27.52
C GLN A 485 -14.44 -16.00 28.02
N LYS A 486 -15.61 -15.32 28.00
CA LYS A 486 -15.78 -13.98 28.60
C LYS A 486 -15.35 -13.96 30.07
N LYS A 487 -15.75 -14.96 30.87
CA LYS A 487 -15.30 -15.14 32.27
C LYS A 487 -13.78 -15.35 32.36
N SER A 488 -13.20 -16.15 31.47
CA SER A 488 -11.74 -16.38 31.44
C SER A 488 -10.97 -15.08 31.16
N VAL A 489 -11.41 -14.27 30.20
CA VAL A 489 -10.80 -12.97 29.89
C VAL A 489 -10.96 -12.01 31.08
N LEU A 490 -12.15 -11.88 31.66
CA LEU A 490 -12.37 -11.04 32.85
C LEU A 490 -11.48 -11.42 34.03
N LEU A 491 -11.33 -12.72 34.31
CA LEU A 491 -10.44 -13.21 35.36
C LEU A 491 -8.95 -12.97 35.04
N SER A 492 -8.55 -13.04 33.76
CA SER A 492 -7.20 -12.69 33.33
C SER A 492 -6.90 -11.20 33.55
N VAL A 493 -7.83 -10.30 33.20
CA VAL A 493 -7.71 -8.85 33.51
C VAL A 493 -7.68 -8.61 35.02
N ALA A 494 -8.54 -9.25 35.80
CA ALA A 494 -8.54 -9.11 37.26
C ALA A 494 -7.21 -9.57 37.89
N SER A 495 -6.67 -10.70 37.42
CA SER A 495 -5.36 -11.22 37.85
C SER A 495 -4.23 -10.27 37.48
N ALA A 496 -4.28 -9.67 36.29
CA ALA A 496 -3.32 -8.64 35.87
C ALA A 496 -3.35 -7.43 36.81
N VAL A 497 -4.54 -6.88 37.11
CA VAL A 497 -4.71 -5.76 38.05
C VAL A 497 -4.14 -6.08 39.44
N VAL A 498 -4.40 -7.28 39.98
CA VAL A 498 -3.80 -7.72 41.25
C VAL A 498 -2.27 -7.83 41.16
N SER A 499 -1.74 -8.32 40.04
CA SER A 499 -0.29 -8.49 39.86
C SER A 499 0.49 -7.16 39.78
N VAL A 500 -0.11 -6.10 39.23
CA VAL A 500 0.52 -4.77 39.11
C VAL A 500 0.27 -3.86 40.31
N ALA A 501 -0.69 -4.19 41.18
CA ALA A 501 -1.02 -3.39 42.37
C ALA A 501 0.19 -3.05 43.28
N PRO A 502 1.21 -3.91 43.47
CA PRO A 502 2.40 -3.56 44.25
C PRO A 502 3.20 -2.37 43.69
N CYS A 503 3.12 -2.11 42.39
CA CYS A 503 3.84 -1.01 41.71
C CYS A 503 3.35 0.38 42.14
N ILE A 504 2.11 0.50 42.61
CA ILE A 504 1.51 1.73 43.13
C ILE A 504 2.24 2.23 44.39
N ASN A 505 2.93 1.34 45.12
CA ASN A 505 3.73 1.69 46.31
C ASN A 505 5.13 2.24 45.96
N LYS A 506 5.41 2.49 44.68
CA LYS A 506 6.68 3.03 44.16
C LYS A 506 6.38 4.26 43.30
N PRO A 507 7.33 5.20 43.11
CA PRO A 507 7.18 6.24 42.11
C PRO A 507 7.03 5.61 40.72
N MET A 508 5.94 5.94 40.03
CA MET A 508 5.63 5.46 38.68
C MET A 508 5.98 6.52 37.63
N LYS A 509 6.50 6.09 36.47
CA LYS A 509 6.62 6.94 35.27
C LYS A 509 5.24 7.18 34.63
N ASP A 510 5.09 8.27 33.90
CA ASP A 510 3.85 8.62 33.19
C ASP A 510 3.34 7.49 32.27
N ILE A 511 4.25 6.80 31.57
CA ILE A 511 3.90 5.67 30.72
C ILE A 511 3.33 4.46 31.51
N GLN A 512 3.76 4.24 32.75
CA GLN A 512 3.18 3.21 33.61
C GLN A 512 1.78 3.60 34.09
N LEU A 513 1.56 4.90 34.35
CA LEU A 513 0.23 5.43 34.70
C LEU A 513 -0.73 5.30 33.52
N LEU A 514 -0.26 5.55 32.29
CA LEU A 514 -1.02 5.32 31.07
C LEU A 514 -1.45 3.86 30.94
N TYR A 515 -0.52 2.90 30.92
CA TYR A 515 -0.88 1.49 30.78
C TYR A 515 -1.75 0.96 31.92
N LEU A 516 -1.51 1.41 33.16
CA LEU A 516 -2.38 1.09 34.29
C LEU A 516 -3.80 1.65 34.08
N SER A 517 -3.93 2.88 33.57
CA SER A 517 -5.24 3.45 33.24
C SER A 517 -5.96 2.67 32.13
N ARG A 518 -5.24 2.24 31.07
CA ARG A 518 -5.79 1.38 30.01
C ARG A 518 -6.30 0.05 30.57
N LEU A 519 -5.51 -0.61 31.43
CA LEU A 519 -5.90 -1.87 32.08
C LEU A 519 -7.12 -1.72 32.99
N LEU A 520 -7.20 -0.63 33.77
CA LEU A 520 -8.33 -0.35 34.65
C LEU A 520 -9.60 0.04 33.88
N LEU A 521 -9.48 0.80 32.79
CA LEU A 521 -10.60 1.12 31.89
C LEU A 521 -11.19 -0.14 31.23
N ILE A 522 -10.33 -1.05 30.78
CA ILE A 522 -10.73 -2.38 30.29
C ILE A 522 -11.47 -3.14 31.40
N PHE A 523 -10.91 -3.21 32.61
CA PHE A 523 -11.53 -3.93 33.73
C PHE A 523 -12.91 -3.39 34.10
N ASP A 524 -13.04 -2.06 34.25
CA ASP A 524 -14.31 -1.38 34.54
C ASP A 524 -15.36 -1.63 33.45
N TYR A 525 -14.96 -1.56 32.17
CA TYR A 525 -15.83 -1.86 31.05
C TYR A 525 -16.34 -3.31 31.09
N LEU A 526 -15.45 -4.30 31.27
CA LEU A 526 -15.81 -5.71 31.26
C LEU A 526 -16.69 -6.09 32.47
N MET A 527 -16.46 -5.47 33.63
CA MET A 527 -17.30 -5.64 34.82
C MET A 527 -18.72 -5.11 34.61
N LYS A 528 -18.88 -3.97 33.92
CA LYS A 528 -20.19 -3.38 33.60
C LYS A 528 -20.92 -4.09 32.46
N ASN A 529 -20.18 -4.60 31.47
CA ASN A 529 -20.70 -5.11 30.20
C ASN A 529 -20.31 -6.58 29.96
N LEU A 530 -20.45 -7.45 30.97
CA LEU A 530 -20.08 -8.87 30.83
C LEU A 530 -20.99 -9.63 29.83
N TYR A 531 -22.27 -9.29 29.79
CA TYR A 531 -23.28 -10.02 29.01
C TYR A 531 -23.45 -9.44 27.60
N GLU A 532 -23.82 -8.15 27.51
CA GLU A 532 -24.21 -7.48 26.27
C GLU A 532 -23.32 -6.26 25.96
N ALA A 533 -23.19 -5.94 24.66
CA ALA A 533 -22.47 -4.77 24.19
C ALA A 533 -23.34 -3.51 24.23
N PRO A 534 -22.84 -2.36 24.72
CA PRO A 534 -23.47 -1.08 24.49
C PRO A 534 -23.63 -0.81 22.99
N GLN A 535 -24.81 -0.35 22.56
CA GLN A 535 -25.11 -0.07 21.15
C GLN A 535 -24.07 0.86 20.50
N LEU A 536 -23.65 1.90 21.25
CA LEU A 536 -22.63 2.85 20.83
C LEU A 536 -21.30 2.20 20.41
N LEU A 537 -20.89 1.09 21.04
CA LEU A 537 -19.64 0.40 20.65
C LEU A 537 -19.74 -0.17 19.23
N ILE A 538 -20.89 -0.74 18.87
CA ILE A 538 -21.11 -1.33 17.56
C ILE A 538 -21.10 -0.23 16.48
N GLU A 539 -21.74 0.90 16.76
CA GLU A 539 -21.72 2.09 15.88
C GLU A 539 -20.31 2.65 15.71
N GLN A 540 -19.55 2.79 16.81
CA GLN A 540 -18.17 3.27 16.79
C GLN A 540 -17.23 2.35 16.00
N VAL A 541 -17.33 1.03 16.18
CA VAL A 541 -16.54 0.05 15.41
C VAL A 541 -16.92 0.10 13.93
N GLN A 542 -18.21 0.18 13.60
CA GLN A 542 -18.66 0.36 12.22
C GLN A 542 -18.13 1.67 11.61
N TRP A 543 -18.14 2.77 12.36
CA TRP A 543 -17.67 4.07 11.87
C TRP A 543 -16.14 4.12 11.71
N ASN A 544 -15.40 3.91 12.81
CA ASN A 544 -13.95 4.15 12.89
C ASN A 544 -13.12 3.11 12.15
N LEU A 545 -13.55 1.84 12.17
CA LEU A 545 -12.78 0.75 11.57
C LEU A 545 -13.23 0.46 10.14
N PHE A 546 -14.54 0.33 9.90
CA PHE A 546 -15.05 -0.13 8.62
C PHE A 546 -15.44 1.00 7.66
N LYS A 547 -16.17 2.04 8.10
CA LYS A 547 -16.65 3.12 7.23
C LYS A 547 -15.60 4.18 6.93
N ALA A 548 -14.76 4.57 7.90
CA ALA A 548 -13.79 5.64 7.73
C ALA A 548 -12.88 5.46 6.51
N ILE A 549 -12.53 4.22 6.16
CA ILE A 549 -11.71 3.89 4.99
C ILE A 549 -12.58 3.71 3.73
N SER A 550 -13.80 3.18 3.87
CA SER A 550 -14.69 2.90 2.73
C SER A 550 -15.43 4.13 2.17
N TRP A 551 -15.55 5.22 2.93
CA TRP A 551 -16.35 6.40 2.53
C TRP A 551 -15.51 7.57 2.00
N GLN A 552 -14.19 7.47 2.04
CA GLN A 552 -13.27 8.48 1.50
C GLN A 552 -13.37 8.64 -0.03
N TYR A 553 -13.94 7.65 -0.75
CA TYR A 553 -14.13 7.72 -2.20
C TYR A 553 -15.34 6.88 -2.67
N ASP A 554 -16.56 7.33 -2.39
CA ASP A 554 -17.76 6.87 -3.12
C ASP A 554 -18.17 7.91 -4.18
N PRO A 555 -17.88 7.68 -5.48
CA PRO A 555 -18.20 8.63 -6.54
C PRO A 555 -19.71 8.83 -6.75
N GLY A 556 -20.57 7.97 -6.19
CA GLY A 556 -22.02 8.14 -6.22
C GLY A 556 -22.57 9.08 -5.13
N ASN A 557 -21.82 9.31 -4.05
CA ASN A 557 -22.33 9.98 -2.83
C ASN A 557 -21.63 11.30 -2.49
N ALA A 558 -20.53 11.63 -3.18
CA ALA A 558 -19.71 12.84 -2.95
C ALA A 558 -20.47 14.18 -3.00
N MET A 559 -21.68 14.22 -3.57
CA MET A 559 -22.46 15.45 -3.75
C MET A 559 -23.53 15.71 -2.67
N LYS A 560 -23.66 14.86 -1.64
CA LYS A 560 -24.70 15.03 -0.60
C LYS A 560 -24.21 15.43 0.80
N ASP A 561 -23.06 14.94 1.24
CA ASP A 561 -22.59 15.13 2.63
C ASP A 561 -21.27 15.92 2.74
N SER A 562 -21.03 16.88 1.84
CA SER A 562 -19.87 17.80 1.92
C SER A 562 -19.87 18.74 3.14
N SER A 563 -20.92 18.69 3.97
CA SER A 563 -21.06 19.41 5.24
C SER A 563 -20.58 18.63 6.46
N THR A 564 -20.26 17.34 6.33
CA THR A 564 -19.84 16.48 7.45
C THR A 564 -18.62 15.64 7.11
N SER A 565 -17.45 16.29 7.13
CA SER A 565 -16.20 15.62 7.52
C SER A 565 -16.30 15.25 9.01
N GLN A 566 -17.15 14.25 9.32
CA GLN A 566 -17.27 13.72 10.67
C GLN A 566 -16.02 12.91 10.96
N GLY A 567 -15.18 13.47 11.84
CA GLY A 567 -14.05 12.75 12.40
C GLY A 567 -14.46 11.46 13.11
N LYS A 568 -13.47 10.75 13.63
CA LYS A 568 -13.66 9.49 14.35
C LYS A 568 -14.73 9.63 15.44
N MET A 569 -15.67 8.68 15.46
CA MET A 569 -16.75 8.60 16.42
C MET A 569 -16.21 8.05 17.74
N PHE A 570 -15.91 8.94 18.69
CA PHE A 570 -15.63 8.59 20.08
C PHE A 570 -16.13 9.69 21.01
N HIS A 571 -16.21 9.39 22.32
CA HIS A 571 -16.66 10.36 23.30
C HIS A 571 -15.55 11.37 23.61
N VAL A 572 -15.54 12.47 22.85
CA VAL A 572 -14.61 13.59 23.03
C VAL A 572 -14.79 14.22 24.42
N TRP A 573 -13.80 14.04 25.29
CA TRP A 573 -13.71 14.75 26.57
C TRP A 573 -13.24 16.18 26.35
N ARG A 574 -14.10 17.03 25.77
CA ARG A 574 -13.76 18.39 25.31
C ARG A 574 -12.99 19.23 26.33
N VAL A 575 -13.36 19.19 27.61
CA VAL A 575 -12.63 19.92 28.66
C VAL A 575 -11.17 19.47 28.78
N LEU A 576 -10.91 18.18 28.61
CA LEU A 576 -9.59 17.57 28.74
C LEU A 576 -8.75 17.79 27.47
N GLU A 577 -9.36 17.69 26.28
CA GLU A 577 -8.71 18.07 25.01
C GLU A 577 -8.42 19.59 24.93
N ASP A 578 -9.36 20.44 25.33
CA ASP A 578 -9.18 21.89 25.39
C ASP A 578 -8.06 22.26 26.37
N ASN A 579 -7.97 21.58 27.51
CA ASN A 579 -6.88 21.77 28.47
C ASN A 579 -5.55 21.23 27.94
N TYR A 580 -5.53 20.11 27.22
CA TYR A 580 -4.32 19.62 26.55
C TYR A 580 -3.81 20.65 25.54
N ARG A 581 -4.67 21.09 24.60
CA ARG A 581 -4.34 22.11 23.58
C ARG A 581 -3.92 23.46 24.15
N LYS A 582 -4.36 23.82 25.36
CA LYS A 582 -3.99 25.09 26.02
C LYS A 582 -2.67 25.02 26.78
N ASN A 583 -2.27 23.84 27.25
CA ASN A 583 -1.15 23.67 28.18
C ASN A 583 0.06 22.94 27.58
N PHE A 584 -0.08 22.27 26.43
CA PHE A 584 1.01 21.62 25.71
C PHE A 584 1.36 22.35 24.40
N THR A 585 2.64 22.65 24.23
CA THR A 585 3.25 23.18 23.00
C THR A 585 3.74 22.04 22.09
N GLN A 586 3.80 22.28 20.78
CA GLN A 586 4.14 21.24 19.78
C GLN A 586 5.53 20.59 19.95
N ASP A 587 6.45 21.22 20.68
CA ASP A 587 7.79 20.70 20.94
C ASP A 587 7.83 19.56 21.97
N ASP A 588 6.80 19.44 22.82
CA ASP A 588 6.67 18.31 23.74
C ASP A 588 5.99 17.13 23.03
N GLN A 589 6.71 16.02 22.84
CA GLN A 589 6.17 14.72 22.42
C GLN A 589 5.36 14.05 23.55
N ALA A 590 4.49 14.82 24.21
CA ALA A 590 3.71 14.38 25.34
C ALA A 590 2.61 13.38 24.96
N LEU A 591 2.27 12.51 25.91
CA LEU A 591 1.18 11.56 25.78
C LEU A 591 -0.16 12.29 25.66
N GLN A 592 -0.64 12.43 24.41
CA GLN A 592 -1.97 12.95 24.14
C GLN A 592 -3.04 12.05 24.80
N PRO A 593 -3.96 12.61 25.62
CA PRO A 593 -5.11 11.86 26.11
C PRO A 593 -5.99 11.39 24.94
N ARG A 594 -6.18 10.07 24.84
CA ARG A 594 -7.02 9.39 23.83
C ARG A 594 -8.03 8.48 24.50
#